data_AF-A0A353H9S7-F1
#
_entry.id   AF-A0A353H9S7-F1
#
_cell.length_a   1.000
_cell.length_b   1.000
_cell.length_c   1.000
_cell.angle_alpha   90.00
_cell.angle_beta   90.00
_cell.angle_gamma   90.00
#
_symmetry.space_group_name_H-M   'P 1'
#
loop_
_entity.id
_entity.type
_entity.pdbx_description
1 polymer ?
#
loop_
_entity_poly.entity_id
_entity_poly.type
_entity_poly.pdbx_seq_one_letter_code
_entity_poly.pdbx_strand_id
1 'polypeptide(L)' 'MQILNNLPDGLFTMDIDGTITYFNAAAEQITGLSAS' A
#
# COMPACT_ATOMS: atom_id res chain seq x y z
N MET A 1 -0.84 7.03 9.14
CA MET A 1 -1.11 6.00 10.17
C MET A 1 0.17 5.21 10.41
N GLN A 2 0.88 5.48 11.50
CA GLN A 2 2.21 4.90 11.76
C GLN A 2 2.20 3.35 11.85
N ILE A 3 1.06 2.76 12.20
CA ILE A 3 0.86 1.30 12.28
C ILE A 3 0.90 0.65 10.89
N LEU A 4 0.27 1.27 9.89
CA LEU A 4 0.11 0.67 8.56
C LEU A 4 1.41 0.67 7.74
N ASN A 5 2.30 1.62 8.02
CA ASN A 5 3.61 1.72 7.37
C ASN A 5 4.62 0.67 7.87
N ASN A 6 4.42 0.17 9.10
CA ASN A 6 5.36 -0.73 9.76
C ASN A 6 4.90 -2.20 9.75
N LEU A 7 3.80 -2.50 9.05
CA LEU A 7 3.38 -3.88 8.85
C LEU A 7 4.34 -4.58 7.87
N PRO A 8 4.78 -5.81 8.17
CA PRO A 8 5.57 -6.60 7.23
C PRO A 8 4.74 -7.07 6.02
N ASP A 9 3.41 -7.07 6.16
CA ASP A 9 2.49 -7.43 5.09
C ASP A 9 2.23 -6.24 4.16
N GLY A 10 2.12 -6.52 2.86
CA GLY A 10 1.70 -5.56 1.87
C GLY A 10 0.25 -5.13 2.12
N LEU A 11 0.04 -3.83 2.31
CA LEU A 11 -1.27 -3.25 2.53
C LEU A 11 -1.53 -2.12 1.54
N PHE A 12 -2.72 -2.14 0.96
CA PHE A 12 -3.24 -1.05 0.15
C PHE A 12 -4.73 -0.83 0.42
N THR A 13 -5.19 0.40 0.20
CA THR A 13 -6.62 0.74 0.23
C THR A 13 -7.04 1.26 -1.13
N MET A 14 -8.33 1.14 -1.45
CA MET A 14 -8.91 1.71 -2.67
C MET A 14 -10.18 2.49 -2.36
N ASP A 15 -10.52 3.46 -3.20
CA ASP A 15 -11.85 4.06 -3.21
C ASP A 15 -12.89 3.13 -3.89
N ILE A 16 -14.14 3.58 -3.97
CA ILE A 16 -15.24 2.78 -4.55
C ILE A 16 -15.11 2.56 -6.06
N ASP A 17 -14.32 3.41 -6.74
CA ASP A 17 -14.05 3.31 -8.16
C ASP A 17 -12.84 2.39 -8.44
N GLY A 18 -12.23 1.83 -7.40
CA GLY A 18 -11.10 0.90 -7.47
C GLY A 18 -9.74 1.58 -7.56
N THR A 19 -9.66 2.89 -7.34
CA THR A 19 -8.39 3.63 -7.35
C THR A 19 -7.65 3.40 -6.05
N ILE A 20 -6.38 2.99 -6.12
CA ILE A 20 -5.54 2.82 -4.93
C ILE A 20 -5.30 4.19 -4.27
N THR A 21 -5.65 4.32 -3.00
CA THR A 21 -5.55 5.56 -2.21
C THR A 21 -4.45 5.52 -1.15
N TYR A 22 -3.90 4.34 -0.88
CA TYR A 22 -2.78 4.13 0.01
C TYR A 22 -2.06 2.85 -0.40
N PHE A 23 -0.73 2.87 -0.34
CA PHE A 23 0.13 1.74 -0.64
C PHE A 23 1.34 1.80 0.29
N ASN A 24 1.51 0.79 1.15
CA ASN A 24 2.62 0.81 2.11
C ASN A 24 3.93 0.32 1.47
N ALA A 25 5.07 0.59 2.14
CA ALA A 25 6.39 0.21 1.65
C ALA A 25 6.56 -1.31 1.46
N ALA A 26 5.91 -2.14 2.29
CA ALA A 26 5.94 -3.59 2.12
C ALA A 26 5.25 -4.02 0.82
N ALA A 27 4.14 -3.38 0.44
CA ALA A 27 3.44 -3.66 -0.82
C ALA A 27 4.29 -3.29 -2.03
N GLU A 28 5.06 -2.20 -1.98
CA GLU A 28 6.02 -1.83 -3.03
C GLU A 28 7.11 -2.89 -3.19
N GLN A 29 7.67 -3.37 -2.08
CA GLN A 29 8.74 -4.37 -2.09
C GLN A 29 8.26 -5.73 -2.64
N ILE A 30 7.05 -6.15 -2.28
CA ILE A 30 6.48 -7.44 -2.71
C ILE A 30 6.13 -7.42 -4.20
N THR A 31 5.55 -6.31 -4.67
CA THR A 31 5.03 -6.22 -6.05
C THR A 31 6.04 -5.66 -7.05
N GLY A 32 7.06 -4.94 -6.58
CA GLY A 32 7.99 -4.19 -7.42
C GLY A 32 7.38 -2.93 -8.06
N LEU A 33 6.19 -2.52 -7.61
CA LEU A 33 5.49 -1.33 -8.10
C LEU A 33 5.65 -0.18 -7.10
N SER A 34 5.89 1.03 -7.59
CA SER A 34 5.90 2.24 -6.75
C SER A 34 4.56 2.95 -6.86
N ALA A 35 4.04 3.41 -5.72
CA ALA A 35 2.92 4.35 -5.74
C ALA A 35 3.45 5.72 -6.17
N SER A 36 2.92 6.25 -7.27
CA SER A 36 3.27 7.57 -7.83
C SER A 36 2.36 8.67 -7.31
#